data_AF-A0A1A6G9L4-F1
#
_entry.id   AF-A0A1A6G9L4-F1
#
_cell.length_a   1.000
_cell.length_b   1.000
_cell.length_c   1.000
_cell.angle_alpha   90.00
_cell.angle_beta   90.00
_cell.angle_gamma   90.00
#
_symmetry.space_group_name_H-M   'P 1'
#
loop_
_entity.id
_entity.type
_entity.pdbx_description
1 polymer ?
#
loop_
_entity_poly.entity_id
_entity_poly.type
_entity_poly.pdbx_seq_one_letter_code
_entity_poly.pdbx_strand_id
1 'polypeptide(L)'
;MKNSDLFLSSFNRIEKWMQEEMGNPRNMGFTELVRRLAQKQHQSIKKYEDDLLQLAQLRNAIVHDRIAVDFIIAEPNEWATKRIQRIEQELIRPETVLPRFAKHVTGFEWDIPLPSLLETVAQKRYSQFPLYHKGTFKGLVTLRMLGFWLAKESHHGVIDLQGKIAADLITQDGKYTNYHFVSAQTTIAEVEKMFGEQGTLEAVLITKNGDPNGNLLGIIRPRDIYHEVEKE
;
A
#
# COMPACT_ATOMS: atom_id res chain seq x y z
N MET A 1 23.53 11.25 23.16
CA MET A 1 22.21 11.83 23.54
C MET A 1 21.56 10.90 24.54
N LYS A 2 20.87 11.41 25.56
CA LYS A 2 20.14 10.56 26.51
C LYS A 2 18.86 10.03 25.83
N ASN A 3 18.42 8.83 26.18
CA ASN A 3 17.19 8.22 25.63
C ASN A 3 15.96 9.10 25.85
N SER A 4 15.89 9.79 27.00
CA SER A 4 14.85 10.77 27.34
C SER A 4 14.74 11.89 26.31
N ASP A 5 15.86 12.42 25.80
CA ASP A 5 15.85 13.50 24.82
C ASP A 5 15.31 13.01 23.46
N LEU A 6 15.76 11.82 23.02
CA LEU A 6 15.31 11.20 21.77
C LEU A 6 13.81 10.90 21.81
N PHE A 7 13.35 10.34 22.93
CA PHE A 7 11.96 10.02 23.16
C PHE A 7 11.07 11.28 23.13
N LEU A 8 11.41 12.29 23.94
CA LEU A 8 10.62 13.53 24.01
C LEU A 8 10.63 14.28 22.69
N SER A 9 11.75 14.28 21.96
CA SER A 9 11.86 14.92 20.65
C SER A 9 10.96 14.24 19.61
N SER A 10 10.92 12.91 19.58
CA SER A 10 10.04 12.14 18.68
C SER A 10 8.57 12.34 19.04
N PHE A 11 8.24 12.30 20.34
CA PHE A 11 6.90 12.54 20.86
C PHE A 11 6.37 13.92 20.44
N ASN A 12 7.17 14.97 20.63
CA ASN A 12 6.78 16.34 20.28
C ASN A 12 6.57 16.52 18.76
N ARG A 13 7.36 15.83 17.93
CA ARG A 13 7.16 15.85 16.47
C ARG A 13 5.87 15.17 16.06
N ILE A 14 5.55 14.02 16.66
CA ILE A 14 4.27 13.33 16.45
C ILE A 14 3.11 14.21 16.90
N GLU A 15 3.18 14.80 18.10
CA GLU A 15 2.12 15.68 18.62
C GLU A 15 1.88 16.86 17.69
N LYS A 16 2.95 17.53 17.25
CA LYS A 16 2.85 18.65 16.30
C LYS A 16 2.20 18.22 14.99
N TRP A 17 2.63 17.10 14.42
CA TRP A 17 2.03 16.56 13.20
C TRP A 17 0.53 16.26 13.40
N MET A 18 0.14 15.64 14.52
CA MET A 18 -1.27 15.37 14.82
C MET A 18 -2.10 16.64 14.98
N GLN A 19 -1.53 17.69 15.56
CA GLN A 19 -2.18 19.00 15.65
C GLN A 19 -2.43 19.59 14.26
N GLU A 20 -1.42 19.54 13.38
CA GLU A 20 -1.51 20.02 12.01
C GLU A 20 -2.59 19.26 11.21
N GLU A 21 -2.61 17.92 11.29
CA GLU A 21 -3.64 17.06 10.67
C GLU A 21 -5.06 17.38 11.15
N MET A 22 -5.20 17.85 12.39
CA MET A 22 -6.48 18.25 12.97
C MET A 22 -6.85 19.72 12.74
N GLY A 23 -6.07 20.46 11.96
CA GLY A 23 -6.30 21.89 11.69
C GLY A 23 -5.95 22.79 12.88
N ASN A 24 -4.94 22.42 13.67
CA ASN A 24 -4.44 23.12 14.86
C ASN A 24 -5.53 23.49 15.87
N PRO A 25 -6.23 22.49 16.44
CA PRO A 25 -7.29 22.75 17.41
C PRO A 25 -6.73 23.44 18.66
N ARG A 26 -7.41 24.48 19.13
CA ARG A 26 -7.07 25.12 20.40
C ARG A 26 -7.42 24.17 21.55
N ASN A 27 -6.47 23.93 22.44
CA ASN A 27 -6.64 23.20 23.71
C ASN A 27 -6.95 21.69 23.60
N MET A 28 -6.47 21.01 22.56
CA MET A 28 -6.58 19.56 22.47
C MET A 28 -5.30 18.89 22.99
N GLY A 29 -5.44 18.04 24.01
CA GLY A 29 -4.33 17.24 24.52
C GLY A 29 -4.01 16.04 23.63
N PHE A 30 -2.80 15.51 23.75
CA PHE A 30 -2.29 14.38 22.96
C PHE A 30 -3.24 13.18 22.88
N THR A 31 -3.73 12.69 24.03
CA THR A 31 -4.67 11.56 24.12
C THR A 31 -5.94 11.79 23.29
N GLU A 32 -6.46 13.01 23.28
CA GLU A 32 -7.66 13.37 22.51
C GLU A 32 -7.35 13.44 21.00
N LEU A 33 -6.17 13.96 20.62
CA LEU A 33 -5.70 13.94 19.23
C LEU A 33 -5.63 12.50 18.70
N VAL A 34 -5.03 11.59 19.46
CA VAL A 34 -4.91 10.16 19.09
C VAL A 34 -6.29 9.56 18.84
N ARG A 35 -7.23 9.70 19.78
CA ARG A 35 -8.58 9.12 19.67
C ARG A 35 -9.36 9.68 18.49
N ARG A 36 -9.31 11.00 18.25
CA ARG A 36 -10.02 11.61 17.12
C ARG A 36 -9.44 11.22 15.78
N LEU A 37 -8.12 11.17 15.65
CA LEU A 37 -7.47 10.74 14.42
C LEU A 37 -7.73 9.25 14.14
N ALA A 38 -7.73 8.39 15.17
CA ALA A 38 -8.10 6.99 15.05
C ALA A 38 -9.54 6.82 14.53
N GLN A 39 -10.48 7.63 15.02
CA GLN A 39 -11.88 7.62 14.58
C GLN A 39 -12.07 8.13 13.14
N LYS A 40 -11.23 9.06 12.67
CA LYS A 40 -11.25 9.61 11.30
C LYS A 40 -10.67 8.66 10.23
N GLN A 41 -10.48 7.38 10.54
CA GLN A 41 -9.87 6.38 9.66
C GLN A 41 -8.41 6.66 9.26
N HIS A 42 -7.63 7.39 10.08
CA HIS A 42 -6.17 7.37 9.92
C HIS A 42 -5.64 6.01 10.37
N GLN A 43 -5.46 5.11 9.40
CA GLN A 43 -5.13 3.70 9.66
C GLN A 43 -3.84 3.54 10.48
N SER A 44 -2.81 4.34 10.18
CA SER A 44 -1.55 4.33 10.93
C SER A 44 -1.74 4.76 12.39
N ILE A 45 -2.61 5.74 12.67
CA ILE A 45 -2.94 6.12 14.05
C ILE A 45 -3.73 5.03 14.76
N LYS A 46 -4.74 4.47 14.10
CA LYS A 46 -5.54 3.37 14.65
C LYS A 46 -4.68 2.14 14.97
N LYS A 47 -3.70 1.82 14.11
CA LYS A 47 -2.72 0.73 14.32
C LYS A 47 -1.87 0.95 15.59
N TYR A 48 -1.54 2.20 15.91
CA TYR A 48 -0.67 2.57 17.02
C TYR A 48 -1.40 3.21 18.21
N GLU A 49 -2.72 3.16 18.25
CA GLU A 49 -3.52 3.89 19.25
C GLU A 49 -3.09 3.54 20.68
N ASP A 50 -3.08 2.24 21.02
CA ASP A 50 -2.71 1.77 22.35
C ASP A 50 -1.27 2.13 22.74
N ASP A 51 -0.33 2.04 21.79
CA ASP A 51 1.06 2.42 22.02
C ASP A 51 1.18 3.92 22.26
N LEU A 52 0.56 4.74 21.43
CA LEU A 52 0.57 6.20 21.56
C LEU A 52 0.02 6.64 22.92
N LEU A 53 -1.06 6.00 23.39
CA LEU A 53 -1.64 6.26 24.71
C LEU A 53 -0.68 5.86 25.86
N GLN A 54 -0.01 4.71 25.75
CA GLN A 54 0.98 4.27 26.75
C GLN A 54 2.22 5.18 26.76
N LEU A 55 2.72 5.56 25.58
CA LEU A 55 3.87 6.46 25.44
C LEU A 55 3.54 7.87 25.96
N ALA A 56 2.28 8.31 25.88
CA ALA A 56 1.83 9.55 26.49
C ALA A 56 1.88 9.51 28.02
N GLN A 57 1.53 8.39 28.64
CA GLN A 57 1.68 8.20 30.09
C GLN A 57 3.15 8.26 30.51
N LEU A 58 4.02 7.57 29.77
CA LEU A 58 5.47 7.61 29.99
C LEU A 58 6.03 9.03 29.85
N ARG A 59 5.61 9.78 28.82
CA ARG A 59 5.97 11.18 28.63
C ARG A 59 5.60 12.02 29.85
N ASN A 60 4.41 11.82 30.42
CA ASN A 60 3.97 12.57 31.59
C ASN A 60 4.83 12.27 32.82
N ALA A 61 5.20 11.01 33.06
CA ALA A 61 6.11 10.62 34.15
C ALA A 61 7.53 11.20 33.97
N ILE A 62 8.00 11.38 32.73
CA ILE A 62 9.31 12.01 32.44
C ILE A 62 9.27 13.54 32.67
N VAL A 63 8.16 14.20 32.32
CA VAL A 63 8.06 15.67 32.24
C VAL A 63 7.50 16.30 33.51
N HIS A 64 6.40 15.76 34.06
CA HIS A 64 5.63 16.41 35.13
C HIS A 64 6.11 16.06 36.53
N ASP A 65 6.85 14.97 36.67
CA ASP A 65 7.31 14.46 37.96
C ASP A 65 8.73 14.93 38.31
N ARG A 66 9.14 16.10 37.78
CA ARG A 66 10.39 16.76 38.12
C ARG A 66 10.25 17.50 39.46
N ILE A 67 10.28 16.76 40.56
CA ILE A 67 10.20 17.29 41.94
C ILE A 67 11.39 18.24 42.26
N ALA A 68 12.50 18.11 41.53
CA ALA A 68 13.65 19.01 41.57
C ALA A 68 14.29 19.12 40.17
N VAL A 69 15.16 20.13 39.98
CA VAL A 69 15.80 20.47 38.68
C VAL A 69 16.52 19.29 38.01
N ASP A 70 16.97 18.28 38.79
CA ASP A 70 17.67 17.09 38.32
C ASP A 70 16.99 15.75 38.68
N PHE A 71 15.71 15.75 39.09
CA PHE A 71 15.00 14.52 39.46
C PHE A 71 14.13 14.00 38.31
N ILE A 72 14.51 12.86 37.73
CA ILE A 72 13.78 12.16 36.67
C ILE A 72 13.13 10.92 37.29
N ILE A 73 11.79 10.85 37.34
CA ILE A 73 11.06 9.71 37.94
C ILE A 73 11.00 8.51 37.00
N ALA A 74 11.11 8.73 35.69
CA ALA A 74 11.12 7.67 34.69
C ALA A 74 12.13 7.99 33.58
N GLU A 75 12.92 7.00 33.17
CA GLU A 75 13.68 7.04 31.92
C GLU A 75 13.07 6.06 30.91
N PRO A 76 12.89 6.47 29.64
CA PRO A 76 12.43 5.56 28.62
C PRO A 76 13.51 4.52 28.34
N ASN A 77 13.12 3.26 28.39
CA ASN A 77 14.00 2.18 27.95
C ASN A 77 14.20 2.22 26.43
N GLU A 78 15.11 1.38 25.94
CA GLU A 78 15.43 1.30 24.52
C GLU A 78 14.21 0.93 23.67
N TRP A 79 13.35 0.04 24.18
CA TRP A 79 12.12 -0.35 23.50
C TRP A 79 11.19 0.85 23.26
N ALA A 80 10.91 1.65 24.29
CA ALA A 80 10.02 2.81 24.19
C ALA A 80 10.59 3.87 23.22
N THR A 81 11.90 4.08 23.27
CA THR A 81 12.60 5.02 22.38
C THR A 81 12.54 4.56 20.92
N LYS A 82 12.83 3.29 20.65
CA LYS A 82 12.72 2.72 19.29
C LYS A 82 11.27 2.70 18.80
N ARG A 83 10.32 2.41 19.69
CA ARG A 83 8.90 2.34 19.35
C ARG A 83 8.35 3.70 18.93
N ILE A 84 8.60 4.76 19.70
CA ILE A 84 8.13 6.10 19.34
C ILE A 84 8.78 6.60 18.04
N GLN A 85 10.07 6.29 17.80
CA GLN A 85 10.75 6.65 16.55
C GLN A 85 10.19 5.92 15.33
N ARG A 86 9.83 4.63 15.49
CA ARG A 86 9.16 3.89 14.42
C ARG A 86 7.79 4.47 14.09
N ILE A 87 7.01 4.80 15.12
CA ILE A 87 5.70 5.45 14.95
C ILE A 87 5.88 6.81 14.26
N GLU A 88 6.87 7.60 14.67
CA GLU A 88 7.20 8.87 14.03
C GLU A 88 7.47 8.71 12.53
N GLN A 89 8.32 7.74 12.16
CA GLN A 89 8.62 7.41 10.76
C GLN A 89 7.35 7.04 9.99
N GLU A 90 6.55 6.09 10.49
CA GLU A 90 5.34 5.63 9.78
C GLU A 90 4.24 6.69 9.66
N LEU A 91 4.20 7.69 10.56
CA LEU A 91 3.22 8.78 10.51
C LEU A 91 3.69 9.97 9.67
N ILE A 92 4.92 10.44 9.88
CA ILE A 92 5.41 11.70 9.31
C ILE A 92 6.10 11.46 7.95
N ARG A 93 6.69 10.27 7.76
CA ARG A 93 7.43 9.91 6.56
C ARG A 93 7.03 8.50 6.09
N PRO A 94 5.74 8.28 5.81
CA PRO A 94 5.26 6.96 5.41
C PRO A 94 6.01 6.48 4.16
N GLU A 95 6.35 5.19 4.14
CA GLU A 95 6.99 4.57 2.98
C GLU A 95 6.03 4.61 1.79
N THR A 96 6.54 5.04 0.63
CA THR A 96 5.79 5.10 -0.63
C THR A 96 5.97 3.83 -1.46
N VAL A 97 5.02 3.57 -2.35
CA VAL A 97 5.05 2.37 -3.22
C VAL A 97 6.29 2.30 -4.10
N LEU A 98 6.86 3.43 -4.49
CA LEU A 98 8.19 3.51 -5.09
C LEU A 98 9.20 4.06 -4.07
N PRO A 99 10.43 3.52 -4.03
CA PRO A 99 11.01 2.58 -4.98
C PRO A 99 10.69 1.09 -4.72
N ARG A 100 10.05 0.73 -3.59
CA ARG A 100 9.91 -0.66 -3.14
C ARG A 100 9.31 -1.60 -4.18
N PHE A 101 8.24 -1.20 -4.85
CA PHE A 101 7.53 -2.01 -5.84
C PHE A 101 7.88 -1.66 -7.29
N ALA A 102 9.00 -0.96 -7.51
CA ALA A 102 9.49 -0.65 -8.85
C ALA A 102 9.82 -1.94 -9.61
N LYS A 103 9.14 -2.17 -10.74
CA LYS A 103 9.48 -3.28 -11.64
C LYS A 103 8.97 -3.03 -13.04
N HIS A 104 9.69 -3.57 -14.02
CA HIS A 104 9.25 -3.55 -15.41
C HIS A 104 8.00 -4.42 -15.58
N VAL A 105 6.90 -3.81 -16.06
CA VAL A 105 5.65 -4.50 -16.37
C VAL A 105 5.49 -4.56 -17.89
N THR A 106 5.61 -5.76 -18.44
CA THR A 106 5.43 -5.97 -19.88
C THR A 106 3.95 -5.91 -20.24
N GLY A 107 3.57 -4.92 -21.03
CA GLY A 107 2.25 -4.79 -21.63
C GLY A 107 2.22 -5.27 -23.08
N PHE A 108 1.02 -5.58 -23.55
CA PHE A 108 0.79 -6.06 -24.92
C PHE A 108 -0.25 -5.19 -25.62
N GLU A 109 -0.10 -5.01 -26.93
CA GLU A 109 -1.18 -4.42 -27.74
C GLU A 109 -2.35 -5.42 -27.82
N TRP A 110 -3.57 -4.91 -27.78
CA TRP A 110 -4.79 -5.71 -27.71
C TRP A 110 -5.06 -6.55 -28.99
N ASP A 111 -4.43 -6.21 -30.11
CA ASP A 111 -4.58 -6.84 -31.42
C ASP A 111 -3.45 -7.82 -31.71
N ILE A 112 -2.55 -8.06 -30.74
CA ILE A 112 -1.54 -9.11 -30.85
C ILE A 112 -2.24 -10.47 -31.05
N PRO A 113 -1.76 -11.30 -31.98
CA PRO A 113 -2.27 -12.66 -32.14
C PRO A 113 -2.16 -13.45 -30.84
N LEU A 114 -3.25 -14.13 -30.47
CA LEU A 114 -3.33 -14.87 -29.23
C LEU A 114 -2.24 -15.98 -29.11
N PRO A 115 -1.87 -16.71 -30.18
CA PRO A 115 -0.75 -17.66 -30.11
C PRO A 115 0.57 -17.01 -29.66
N SER A 116 0.92 -15.83 -30.21
CA SER A 116 2.15 -15.11 -29.87
C SER A 116 2.12 -14.55 -28.45
N LEU A 117 0.95 -14.08 -27.99
CA LEU A 117 0.75 -13.68 -26.61
C LEU A 117 0.99 -14.86 -25.66
N LEU A 118 0.34 -15.99 -25.90
CA LEU A 118 0.43 -17.18 -25.05
C LEU A 118 1.85 -17.76 -25.02
N GLU A 119 2.55 -17.76 -26.16
CA GLU A 119 3.97 -18.13 -26.22
C GLU A 119 4.81 -17.24 -25.29
N THR A 120 4.64 -15.92 -25.38
CA THR A 120 5.37 -14.97 -24.53
C THR A 120 5.03 -15.17 -23.05
N VAL A 121 3.74 -15.33 -22.72
CA VAL A 121 3.27 -15.58 -21.35
C VAL A 121 3.87 -16.86 -20.78
N ALA A 122 3.92 -17.94 -21.56
CA ALA A 122 4.51 -19.21 -21.15
C ALA A 122 6.03 -19.09 -20.93
N GLN A 123 6.74 -18.46 -21.87
CA GLN A 123 8.20 -18.27 -21.80
C GLN A 123 8.61 -17.39 -20.62
N LYS A 124 7.91 -16.27 -20.40
CA LYS A 124 8.23 -15.28 -19.37
C LYS A 124 7.54 -15.53 -18.03
N ARG A 125 6.66 -16.54 -17.95
CA ARG A 125 5.90 -16.92 -16.75
C ARG A 125 5.08 -15.76 -16.17
N TYR A 126 4.50 -14.94 -17.04
CA TYR A 126 3.63 -13.84 -16.60
C TYR A 126 2.34 -14.40 -16.00
N SER A 127 2.00 -13.94 -14.79
CA SER A 127 0.73 -14.30 -14.12
C SER A 127 -0.38 -13.29 -14.42
N GLN A 128 0.01 -12.09 -14.84
CA GLN A 128 -0.87 -10.99 -15.18
C GLN A 128 -0.11 -10.01 -16.08
N PHE A 129 -0.82 -9.39 -17.01
CA PHE A 129 -0.24 -8.43 -17.95
C PHE A 129 -1.30 -7.43 -18.44
N PRO A 130 -0.93 -6.15 -18.58
CA PRO A 130 -1.82 -5.12 -19.09
C PRO A 130 -1.96 -5.20 -20.61
N LEU A 131 -3.16 -4.93 -21.11
CA LEU A 131 -3.44 -4.73 -22.52
C LEU A 131 -3.61 -3.24 -22.83
N TYR A 132 -3.02 -2.82 -23.94
CA TYR A 132 -3.08 -1.46 -24.46
C TYR A 132 -3.64 -1.44 -25.87
N HIS A 133 -4.20 -0.31 -26.27
CA HIS A 133 -4.44 0.00 -27.68
C HIS A 133 -3.91 1.40 -27.94
N LYS A 134 -2.81 1.50 -28.70
CA LYS A 134 -2.20 2.79 -29.06
C LYS A 134 -1.93 3.67 -27.83
N GLY A 135 -1.37 3.06 -26.78
CA GLY A 135 -1.07 3.72 -25.50
C GLY A 135 -2.27 3.92 -24.57
N THR A 136 -3.50 3.58 -24.99
CA THR A 136 -4.67 3.60 -24.10
C THR A 136 -4.78 2.27 -23.37
N PHE A 137 -4.83 2.29 -22.04
CA PHE A 137 -5.02 1.08 -21.25
C PHE A 137 -6.42 0.49 -21.47
N LYS A 138 -6.50 -0.82 -21.69
CA LYS A 138 -7.75 -1.55 -21.96
C LYS A 138 -8.13 -2.55 -20.87
N GLY A 139 -7.18 -3.03 -20.10
CA GLY A 139 -7.45 -3.91 -18.98
C GLY A 139 -6.23 -4.68 -18.50
N LEU A 140 -6.38 -5.33 -17.36
CA LEU A 140 -5.39 -6.25 -16.82
C LEU A 140 -5.88 -7.69 -17.03
N VAL A 141 -5.18 -8.45 -17.86
CA VAL A 141 -5.46 -9.87 -18.08
C VAL A 141 -4.69 -10.70 -17.07
N THR A 142 -5.35 -11.70 -16.48
CA THR A 142 -4.75 -12.66 -15.54
C THR A 142 -4.83 -14.08 -16.08
N LEU A 143 -4.01 -15.00 -15.55
CA LEU A 143 -4.15 -16.43 -15.86
C LEU A 143 -5.54 -16.98 -15.52
N ARG A 144 -6.23 -16.38 -14.54
CA ARG A 144 -7.61 -16.76 -14.20
C ARG A 144 -8.56 -16.41 -15.34
N MET A 145 -8.44 -15.20 -15.91
CA MET A 145 -9.22 -14.80 -17.08
C MET A 145 -8.96 -15.71 -18.28
N LEU A 146 -7.69 -16.05 -18.54
CA LEU A 146 -7.32 -17.03 -19.58
C LEU A 146 -8.01 -18.38 -19.36
N GLY A 147 -8.05 -18.86 -18.12
CA GLY A 147 -8.73 -20.11 -17.77
C GLY A 147 -10.25 -20.07 -18.01
N PHE A 148 -10.91 -18.96 -17.66
CA PHE A 148 -12.34 -18.78 -17.94
C PHE A 148 -12.62 -18.67 -19.43
N TRP A 149 -11.79 -17.94 -20.17
CA TRP A 149 -11.88 -17.85 -21.62
C TRP A 149 -11.72 -19.23 -22.27
N LEU A 150 -10.73 -20.01 -21.84
CA LEU A 150 -10.50 -21.37 -22.32
C LEU A 150 -11.69 -22.28 -22.06
N ALA A 151 -12.27 -22.23 -20.86
CA ALA A 151 -13.46 -23.00 -20.51
C ALA A 151 -14.64 -22.64 -21.42
N LYS A 152 -14.84 -21.35 -21.71
CA LYS A 152 -15.87 -20.89 -22.64
C LYS A 152 -15.65 -21.42 -24.05
N GLU A 153 -14.44 -21.26 -24.59
CA GLU A 153 -14.11 -21.73 -25.94
C GLU A 153 -14.21 -23.25 -26.07
N SER A 154 -13.96 -24.01 -25.00
CA SER A 154 -14.06 -25.47 -25.01
C SER A 154 -15.48 -25.99 -25.29
N HIS A 155 -16.52 -25.18 -25.05
CA HIS A 155 -17.90 -25.52 -25.41
C HIS A 155 -18.17 -25.51 -26.93
N HIS A 156 -17.28 -24.91 -27.72
CA HIS A 156 -17.39 -24.83 -29.17
C HIS A 156 -16.62 -25.96 -29.89
N GLY A 157 -16.02 -26.90 -29.15
CA GLY A 157 -15.27 -28.04 -29.70
C GLY A 157 -13.76 -27.84 -29.59
N VAL A 158 -13.05 -28.14 -30.68
CA VAL A 158 -11.59 -27.95 -30.74
C VAL A 158 -11.27 -26.46 -30.62
N ILE A 159 -10.43 -26.10 -29.66
CA ILE A 159 -10.00 -24.71 -29.46
C ILE A 159 -9.03 -24.33 -30.57
N ASP A 160 -9.51 -23.51 -31.50
CA ASP A 160 -8.69 -22.89 -32.54
C ASP A 160 -8.27 -21.47 -32.12
N LEU A 161 -6.95 -21.27 -32.05
CA LEU A 161 -6.36 -19.98 -31.70
C LEU A 161 -6.11 -19.10 -32.95
N GLN A 162 -6.25 -19.65 -34.16
CA GLN A 162 -6.04 -18.89 -35.39
C GLN A 162 -7.07 -17.76 -35.52
N GLY A 163 -6.59 -16.57 -35.89
CA GLY A 163 -7.43 -15.37 -36.03
C GLY A 163 -7.88 -14.75 -34.70
N LYS A 164 -7.59 -15.37 -33.56
CA LYS A 164 -7.88 -14.82 -32.23
C LYS A 164 -6.82 -13.80 -31.82
N ILE A 165 -7.24 -12.78 -31.09
CA ILE A 165 -6.38 -11.70 -30.60
C ILE A 165 -6.49 -11.55 -29.07
N ALA A 166 -5.56 -10.82 -28.45
CA ALA A 166 -5.60 -10.60 -27.01
C ALA A 166 -6.88 -9.93 -26.51
N ALA A 167 -7.52 -9.07 -27.31
CA ALA A 167 -8.79 -8.44 -26.97
C ALA A 167 -9.92 -9.46 -26.74
N ASP A 168 -9.87 -10.64 -27.37
CA ASP A 168 -10.88 -11.70 -27.18
C ASP A 168 -10.89 -12.26 -25.76
N LEU A 169 -9.82 -12.03 -24.99
CA LEU A 169 -9.71 -12.41 -23.58
C LEU A 169 -10.53 -11.49 -22.66
N ILE A 170 -10.85 -10.28 -23.12
CA ILE A 170 -11.71 -9.32 -22.40
C ILE A 170 -13.15 -9.57 -22.83
N THR A 171 -13.84 -10.49 -22.15
CA THR A 171 -15.23 -10.83 -22.47
C THR A 171 -16.21 -10.04 -21.62
N GLN A 172 -17.33 -9.56 -22.21
CA GLN A 172 -18.36 -8.77 -21.51
C GLN A 172 -19.07 -9.57 -20.40
N ASP A 173 -19.25 -10.87 -20.60
CA ASP A 173 -19.87 -11.80 -19.62
C ASP A 173 -18.84 -12.51 -18.73
N GLY A 174 -17.56 -12.16 -18.86
CA GLY A 174 -16.45 -12.79 -18.14
C GLY A 174 -16.18 -12.17 -16.78
N LYS A 175 -15.36 -12.85 -15.98
CA LYS A 175 -14.78 -12.21 -14.78
C LYS A 175 -13.84 -11.10 -15.21
N TYR A 176 -14.10 -9.88 -14.75
CA TYR A 176 -13.15 -8.78 -14.83
C TYR A 176 -12.11 -8.90 -13.70
N THR A 177 -10.88 -8.54 -14.00
CA THR A 177 -9.88 -8.33 -12.96
C THR A 177 -10.22 -7.03 -12.23
N ASN A 178 -10.38 -7.07 -10.92
CA ASN A 178 -10.46 -5.84 -10.12
C ASN A 178 -9.03 -5.30 -9.91
N TYR A 179 -8.78 -4.07 -10.31
CA TYR A 179 -7.49 -3.40 -10.17
C TYR A 179 -7.68 -1.89 -9.95
N HIS A 180 -6.67 -1.26 -9.35
CA HIS A 180 -6.62 0.19 -9.17
C HIS A 180 -5.30 0.78 -9.67
N PHE A 181 -5.35 2.00 -10.20
CA PHE A 181 -4.14 2.78 -10.48
C PHE A 181 -3.83 3.72 -9.33
N VAL A 182 -2.55 3.83 -8.99
CA VAL A 182 -2.04 4.73 -7.95
C VAL A 182 -0.84 5.50 -8.44
N SER A 183 -0.58 6.64 -7.80
CA SER A 183 0.61 7.43 -8.06
C SER A 183 1.85 6.79 -7.45
N ALA A 184 3.03 7.17 -7.95
CA ALA A 184 4.30 6.75 -7.36
C ALA A 184 4.50 7.24 -5.91
N GLN A 185 3.74 8.25 -5.48
CA GLN A 185 3.78 8.85 -4.14
C GLN A 185 2.77 8.23 -3.18
N THR A 186 1.89 7.34 -3.65
CA THR A 186 0.94 6.64 -2.78
C THR A 186 1.71 5.82 -1.75
N THR A 187 1.24 5.83 -0.51
CA THR A 187 1.89 5.14 0.61
C THR A 187 1.58 3.65 0.58
N ILE A 188 2.47 2.84 1.15
CA ILE A 188 2.23 1.39 1.28
C ILE A 188 1.00 1.13 2.16
N ALA A 189 0.82 1.90 3.23
CA ALA A 189 -0.34 1.80 4.12
C ALA A 189 -1.68 2.04 3.40
N GLU A 190 -1.73 2.97 2.43
CA GLU A 190 -2.92 3.17 1.59
C GLU A 190 -3.19 1.96 0.70
N VAL A 191 -2.15 1.35 0.11
CA VAL A 191 -2.29 0.12 -0.70
C VAL A 191 -2.74 -1.06 0.16
N GLU A 192 -2.19 -1.22 1.37
CA GLU A 192 -2.64 -2.21 2.35
C GLU A 192 -4.12 -2.05 2.67
N LYS A 193 -4.57 -0.80 2.90
CA LYS A 193 -5.98 -0.47 3.12
C LYS A 193 -6.84 -0.87 1.92
N MET A 194 -6.41 -0.55 0.70
CA MET A 194 -7.13 -0.93 -0.53
C MET A 194 -7.35 -2.44 -0.61
N PHE A 195 -6.31 -3.24 -0.36
CA PHE A 195 -6.43 -4.71 -0.35
C PHE A 195 -7.28 -5.25 0.81
N GLY A 196 -7.21 -4.62 1.99
CA GLY A 196 -7.99 -5.03 3.16
C GLY A 196 -9.49 -4.73 3.03
N GLU A 197 -9.85 -3.61 2.40
CA GLU A 197 -11.25 -3.19 2.21
C GLU A 197 -11.90 -3.84 0.97
N GLN A 198 -11.11 -4.10 -0.07
CA GLN A 198 -11.58 -4.71 -1.31
C GLN A 198 -11.02 -6.14 -1.44
N GLY A 199 -11.70 -7.11 -0.84
CA GLY A 199 -11.27 -8.52 -0.91
C GLY A 199 -11.20 -9.11 -2.33
N THR A 200 -11.78 -8.43 -3.33
CA THR A 200 -11.68 -8.81 -4.74
C THR A 200 -10.54 -8.11 -5.49
N LEU A 201 -9.88 -7.11 -4.90
CA LEU A 201 -8.80 -6.35 -5.54
C LEU A 201 -7.60 -7.25 -5.80
N GLU A 202 -7.26 -7.43 -7.07
CA GLU A 202 -6.23 -8.39 -7.48
C GLU A 202 -4.87 -7.74 -7.68
N ALA A 203 -4.87 -6.47 -8.08
CA ALA A 203 -3.65 -5.74 -8.35
C ALA A 203 -3.81 -4.23 -8.17
N VAL A 204 -2.72 -3.59 -7.73
CA VAL A 204 -2.55 -2.14 -7.78
C VAL A 204 -1.45 -1.81 -8.78
N LEU A 205 -1.78 -1.02 -9.79
CA LEU A 205 -0.92 -0.60 -10.89
C LEU A 205 -0.31 0.77 -10.56
N ILE A 206 1.01 0.89 -10.66
CA ILE A 206 1.70 2.13 -10.31
C ILE A 206 2.06 2.87 -11.59
N THR A 207 1.63 4.12 -11.70
CA THR A 207 2.15 5.06 -12.70
C THR A 207 2.64 6.32 -12.00
N LYS A 208 3.27 7.25 -12.73
CA LYS A 208 3.83 8.47 -12.12
C LYS A 208 2.80 9.22 -11.28
N ASN A 209 1.58 9.34 -11.77
CA ASN A 209 0.51 10.17 -11.21
C ASN A 209 -0.82 9.40 -11.04
N GLY A 210 -0.84 8.08 -11.22
CA GLY A 210 -2.07 7.28 -11.20
C GLY A 210 -2.88 7.32 -12.50
N ASP A 211 -2.37 7.96 -13.56
CA ASP A 211 -2.99 7.92 -14.89
C ASP A 211 -2.91 6.50 -15.47
N PRO A 212 -4.05 5.88 -15.85
CA PRO A 212 -4.06 4.55 -16.46
C PRO A 212 -3.33 4.47 -17.82
N ASN A 213 -3.24 5.58 -18.55
CA ASN A 213 -2.56 5.64 -19.85
C ASN A 213 -1.07 6.01 -19.72
N GLY A 214 -0.58 6.25 -18.49
CA GLY A 214 0.82 6.47 -18.22
C GLY A 214 1.66 5.18 -18.28
N ASN A 215 2.98 5.35 -18.35
CA ASN A 215 3.90 4.21 -18.25
C ASN A 215 3.78 3.56 -16.87
N LEU A 216 3.59 2.23 -16.87
CA LEU A 216 3.63 1.44 -15.63
C LEU A 216 5.05 1.41 -15.07
N LEU A 217 5.15 1.80 -13.80
CA LEU A 217 6.37 1.80 -13.01
C LEU A 217 6.44 0.59 -12.07
N GLY A 218 5.31 -0.11 -11.89
CA GLY A 218 5.23 -1.30 -11.06
C GLY A 218 3.81 -1.84 -10.96
N ILE A 219 3.68 -2.98 -10.29
CA ILE A 219 2.40 -3.64 -10.02
C ILE A 219 2.50 -4.38 -8.68
N ILE A 220 1.56 -4.15 -7.79
CA ILE A 220 1.51 -4.74 -6.46
C ILE A 220 0.37 -5.75 -6.44
N ARG A 221 0.62 -6.93 -5.87
CA ARG A 221 -0.42 -7.94 -5.57
C ARG A 221 -0.54 -8.09 -4.06
N PRO A 222 -1.66 -8.63 -3.54
CA PRO A 222 -1.81 -8.88 -2.10
C PRO A 222 -0.62 -9.61 -1.48
N ARG A 223 -0.12 -10.67 -2.14
CA ARG A 223 1.05 -11.43 -1.66
C ARG A 223 2.36 -10.63 -1.63
N ASP A 224 2.50 -9.62 -2.50
CA ASP A 224 3.73 -8.83 -2.57
C ASP A 224 3.88 -7.93 -1.32
N ILE A 225 2.77 -7.63 -0.63
CA ILE A 225 2.74 -6.92 0.65
C ILE A 225 3.09 -7.87 1.81
N TYR A 226 2.45 -9.05 1.87
CA TYR A 226 2.52 -9.93 3.05
C TYR A 226 3.67 -10.96 3.03
N HIS A 227 4.26 -11.31 1.88
CA HIS A 227 5.37 -12.29 1.82
C HIS A 227 6.74 -11.74 2.20
N GLU A 228 6.89 -10.44 2.45
CA GLU A 228 8.15 -9.88 2.96
C GLU A 228 8.27 -9.93 4.49
N VAL A 229 7.18 -10.26 5.21
CA VAL A 229 7.19 -10.38 6.69
C VAL A 229 7.91 -11.65 7.17
N GLU A 230 8.15 -12.64 6.30
CA GLU A 230 8.84 -13.90 6.65
C GLU A 230 10.37 -13.86 6.42
N LYS A 231 10.94 -12.71 6.05
CA LYS A 231 12.39 -12.56 5.78
C LYS A 231 13.17 -11.72 6.80
N GLU A 232 12.55 -11.33 7.91
CA GLU A 232 13.23 -10.78 9.10
C GLU A 232 13.14 -11.78 10.26
#